data_AF-A0A7X2MNU5-F1
#
_entry.id   AF-A0A7X2MNU5-F1
#
_cell.length_a   1.000
_cell.length_b   1.000
_cell.length_c   1.000
_cell.angle_alpha   90.00
_cell.angle_beta   90.00
_cell.angle_gamma   90.00
#
_symmetry.space_group_name_H-M   'P 1'
#
loop_
_entity.id
_entity.type
_entity.pdbx_description
1 polymer ?
#
loop_
_entity_poly.entity_id
_entity_poly.type
_entity_poly.pdbx_seq_one_letter_code
_entity_poly.pdbx_strand_id
1 'polypeptide(L)'
;MSELNRTEFDELVQHFRPLFARIAEGASARETERTLLHEPIRWLKAARFGTLRIPKEEGGFGVSLPQLFALLTELAEADSNLPQALRAHFAFIEDRLNQPASEDRRRWFRRFVDGELVGSGWSEIGAVKLGEVNTQVSPDEGGWRISGEKFYSTGTLYADWIDVYAQRADNGRDVIALVNTHQN
;
A
#
# COMPACT_ATOMS: atom_id res chain seq x y z
N MET A 1 18.22 6.72 -6.09
CA MET A 1 17.59 6.34 -7.36
C MET A 1 17.77 7.48 -8.35
N SER A 2 18.24 7.22 -9.56
CA SER A 2 18.20 8.23 -10.63
C SER A 2 16.74 8.40 -11.04
N GLU A 3 16.22 9.62 -10.98
CA GLU A 3 14.90 9.98 -11.47
C GLU A 3 14.80 9.67 -12.98
N LEU A 4 13.62 9.26 -13.45
CA LEU A 4 13.35 9.13 -14.89
C LEU A 4 13.53 10.50 -15.53
N ASN A 5 14.20 10.57 -16.67
CA ASN A 5 14.22 11.81 -17.41
C ASN A 5 12.81 12.13 -17.94
N ARG A 6 12.61 13.37 -18.40
CA ARG A 6 11.30 13.85 -18.85
C ARG A 6 10.66 12.95 -19.92
N THR A 7 11.44 12.52 -20.92
CA THR A 7 10.93 11.66 -22.00
C THR A 7 10.48 10.31 -21.47
N GLU A 8 11.30 9.65 -20.63
CA GLU A 8 10.94 8.37 -20.02
C GLU A 8 9.68 8.49 -19.15
N PHE A 9 9.54 9.59 -18.42
CA PHE A 9 8.37 9.84 -17.59
C PHE A 9 7.11 10.10 -18.44
N ASP A 10 7.22 10.91 -19.51
CA ASP A 10 6.11 11.18 -20.42
C ASP A 10 5.60 9.90 -21.10
N GLU A 11 6.50 8.99 -21.49
CA GLU A 11 6.16 7.66 -22.02
C GLU A 11 5.43 6.79 -20.98
N LEU A 12 5.91 6.79 -19.73
CA LEU A 12 5.27 6.07 -18.64
C LEU A 12 3.86 6.60 -18.33
N VAL A 13 3.68 7.92 -18.39
CA VAL A 13 2.35 8.55 -18.27
C VAL A 13 1.44 8.08 -19.40
N GLN A 14 1.90 8.09 -20.66
CA GLN A 14 1.09 7.57 -21.78
C GLN A 14 0.72 6.10 -21.60
N HIS A 15 1.61 5.30 -21.01
CA HIS A 15 1.34 3.89 -20.73
C HIS A 15 0.13 3.69 -19.79
N PHE A 16 -0.04 4.52 -18.76
CA PHE A 16 -1.14 4.38 -17.79
C PHE A 16 -2.45 5.06 -18.20
N ARG A 17 -2.41 6.06 -19.09
CA ARG A 17 -3.62 6.81 -19.50
C ARG A 17 -4.78 5.96 -20.02
N PRO A 18 -4.59 4.94 -20.86
CA PRO A 18 -5.68 4.06 -21.27
C PRO A 18 -6.36 3.35 -20.09
N LEU A 19 -5.58 2.97 -19.07
CA LEU A 19 -6.13 2.38 -17.85
C LEU A 19 -6.89 3.41 -17.02
N PHE A 20 -6.37 4.63 -16.88
CA PHE A 20 -7.07 5.71 -16.17
C PHE A 20 -8.39 6.08 -16.86
N ALA A 21 -8.42 6.15 -18.20
CA ALA A 21 -9.64 6.36 -18.97
C ALA A 21 -10.68 5.27 -18.69
N ARG A 22 -10.28 3.99 -18.73
CA ARG A 22 -11.15 2.85 -18.39
C ARG A 22 -11.68 2.93 -16.95
N ILE A 23 -10.86 3.35 -16.00
CA ILE A 23 -11.27 3.53 -14.60
C ILE A 23 -12.35 4.63 -14.50
N ALA A 24 -12.13 5.75 -15.20
CA ALA A 24 -13.01 6.91 -15.19
C ALA A 24 -14.42 6.59 -15.72
N GLU A 25 -14.54 5.74 -16.75
CA GLU A 25 -15.82 5.30 -17.33
C GLU A 25 -16.82 4.78 -16.28
N GLY A 26 -16.32 4.10 -15.24
CA GLY A 26 -17.15 3.52 -14.18
C GLY A 26 -17.17 4.29 -12.86
N ALA A 27 -16.42 5.39 -12.72
CA ALA A 27 -16.20 6.04 -11.42
C ALA A 27 -17.49 6.60 -10.81
N SER A 28 -18.30 7.31 -11.60
CA SER A 28 -19.56 7.90 -11.13
C SER A 28 -20.61 6.84 -10.72
N ALA A 29 -20.69 5.74 -11.47
CA ALA A 29 -21.58 4.63 -11.12
C ALA A 29 -21.13 3.95 -9.82
N ARG A 30 -19.81 3.67 -9.67
CA ARG A 30 -19.27 3.09 -8.44
C ARG A 30 -19.56 3.96 -7.21
N GLU A 31 -19.41 5.27 -7.32
CA GLU A 31 -19.73 6.20 -6.23
C GLU A 31 -21.21 6.15 -5.85
N THR A 32 -22.10 6.26 -6.85
CA THR A 32 -23.56 6.29 -6.62
C THR A 32 -24.08 4.98 -6.04
N GLU A 33 -23.59 3.85 -6.55
CA GLU A 33 -24.04 2.50 -6.18
C GLU A 33 -23.26 1.93 -4.98
N ARG A 34 -22.25 2.65 -4.48
CA ARG A 34 -21.33 2.20 -3.41
C ARG A 34 -20.60 0.91 -3.76
N THR A 35 -20.25 0.75 -5.02
CA THR A 35 -19.52 -0.42 -5.53
C THR A 35 -18.04 -0.32 -5.17
N LEU A 36 -17.51 -1.38 -4.54
CA LEU A 36 -16.13 -1.46 -4.10
C LEU A 36 -15.13 -1.49 -5.26
N LEU A 37 -13.90 -1.06 -5.01
CA LEU A 37 -12.84 -0.84 -6.00
C LEU A 37 -12.12 -2.12 -6.47
N HIS A 38 -12.69 -3.31 -6.26
CA HIS A 38 -12.02 -4.58 -6.57
C HIS A 38 -11.56 -4.67 -8.03
N GLU A 39 -12.39 -4.23 -8.98
CA GLU A 39 -12.08 -4.22 -10.41
C GLU A 39 -10.92 -3.26 -10.76
N PRO A 40 -11.01 -1.94 -10.47
CA PRO A 40 -9.90 -1.02 -10.68
C PRO A 40 -8.60 -1.44 -10.00
N ILE A 41 -8.65 -1.93 -8.75
CA ILE A 41 -7.45 -2.39 -8.05
C ILE A 41 -6.83 -3.57 -8.79
N ARG A 42 -7.63 -4.54 -9.25
CA ARG A 42 -7.11 -5.67 -10.04
C ARG A 42 -6.42 -5.21 -11.32
N TRP A 43 -6.97 -4.22 -12.02
CA TRP A 43 -6.34 -3.67 -13.22
C TRP A 43 -5.02 -2.94 -12.88
N LEU A 44 -4.98 -2.18 -11.79
CA LEU A 44 -3.75 -1.52 -11.30
C LEU A 44 -2.68 -2.52 -10.87
N LYS A 45 -3.06 -3.64 -10.22
CA LYS A 45 -2.14 -4.76 -9.90
C LYS A 45 -1.57 -5.35 -11.19
N ALA A 46 -2.42 -5.65 -12.17
CA ALA A 46 -2.00 -6.21 -13.47
C ALA A 46 -1.08 -5.25 -14.26
N ALA A 47 -1.34 -3.94 -14.19
CA ALA A 47 -0.49 -2.91 -14.76
C ALA A 47 0.75 -2.58 -13.90
N ARG A 48 0.94 -3.27 -12.77
CA ARG A 48 2.07 -3.11 -11.84
C ARG A 48 2.16 -1.69 -11.26
N PHE A 49 1.04 -0.96 -11.18
CA PHE A 49 1.01 0.42 -10.70
C PHE A 49 1.52 0.56 -9.25
N GLY A 50 1.33 -0.47 -8.42
CA GLY A 50 1.90 -0.50 -7.06
C GLY A 50 3.43 -0.44 -7.02
N THR A 51 4.12 -0.81 -8.10
CA THR A 51 5.60 -0.91 -8.12
C THR A 51 6.30 0.36 -8.60
N LEU A 52 5.59 1.49 -8.72
CA LEU A 52 6.10 2.72 -9.31
C LEU A 52 7.43 3.18 -8.68
N ARG A 53 7.50 3.17 -7.35
CA ARG A 53 8.66 3.65 -6.57
C ARG A 53 9.78 2.62 -6.43
N ILE A 54 9.52 1.35 -6.75
CA ILE A 54 10.53 0.29 -6.67
C ILE A 54 11.60 0.56 -7.76
N PRO A 55 12.91 0.44 -7.48
CA PRO A 55 13.96 0.64 -8.48
C PRO A 55 13.80 -0.30 -9.69
N LYS A 56 14.23 0.14 -10.87
CA LYS A 56 14.12 -0.65 -12.12
C LYS A 56 14.86 -1.98 -12.00
N GLU A 57 16.03 -1.98 -11.36
CA GLU A 57 16.86 -3.15 -11.09
C GLU A 57 16.23 -4.16 -10.12
N GLU A 58 15.26 -3.72 -9.31
CA GLU A 58 14.46 -4.57 -8.41
C GLU A 58 13.08 -4.90 -9.04
N GLY A 59 12.91 -4.58 -10.33
CA GLY A 59 11.72 -4.89 -11.12
C GLY A 59 10.67 -3.78 -11.19
N GLY A 60 10.83 -2.65 -10.50
CA GLY A 60 9.85 -1.56 -10.53
C GLY A 60 9.99 -0.60 -11.70
N PHE A 61 9.35 0.58 -11.59
CA PHE A 61 9.47 1.64 -12.60
C PHE A 61 10.55 2.68 -12.26
N GLY A 62 10.94 2.79 -10.99
CA GLY A 62 11.98 3.71 -10.53
C GLY A 62 11.57 5.19 -10.54
N VAL A 63 10.27 5.51 -10.55
CA VAL A 63 9.81 6.91 -10.59
C VAL A 63 10.24 7.65 -9.34
N SER A 64 10.50 8.96 -9.41
CA SER A 64 10.79 9.83 -8.26
C SER A 64 9.55 10.07 -7.39
N LEU A 65 9.72 10.64 -6.19
CA LEU A 65 8.57 10.98 -5.34
C LEU A 65 7.66 12.06 -5.99
N PRO A 66 8.19 13.15 -6.61
CA PRO A 66 7.37 14.07 -7.40
C PRO A 66 6.63 13.39 -8.56
N GLN A 67 7.30 12.49 -9.29
CA GLN A 67 6.70 11.74 -10.40
C GLN A 67 5.59 10.79 -9.94
N LEU A 68 5.75 10.15 -8.78
CA LEU A 68 4.67 9.38 -8.14
C LEU A 68 3.45 10.26 -7.89
N PHE A 69 3.63 11.42 -7.27
CA PHE A 69 2.51 12.32 -6.98
C PHE A 69 1.82 12.84 -8.26
N ALA A 70 2.58 13.07 -9.34
CA ALA A 70 1.99 13.40 -10.63
C ALA A 70 1.11 12.26 -11.17
N LEU A 71 1.58 11.00 -11.14
CA LEU A 71 0.79 9.84 -11.55
C LEU A 71 -0.42 9.57 -10.63
N LEU A 72 -0.27 9.76 -9.32
CA LEU A 72 -1.38 9.65 -8.37
C LEU A 72 -2.41 10.75 -8.60
N THR A 73 -2.00 11.94 -9.07
CA THR A 73 -2.92 13.02 -9.44
C THR A 73 -3.72 12.64 -10.68
N GLU A 74 -3.09 12.15 -11.75
CA GLU A 74 -3.83 11.67 -12.94
C GLU A 74 -4.77 10.49 -12.59
N LEU A 75 -4.35 9.58 -11.69
CA LEU A 75 -5.25 8.53 -11.18
C LEU A 75 -6.42 9.10 -10.37
N ALA A 76 -6.19 10.16 -9.57
CA ALA A 76 -7.23 10.82 -8.79
C ALA A 76 -8.27 11.51 -9.69
N GLU A 77 -7.85 12.05 -10.83
CA GLU A 77 -8.75 12.62 -11.84
C GLU A 77 -9.69 11.55 -12.41
N ALA A 78 -9.24 10.30 -12.52
CA ALA A 78 -10.07 9.18 -12.95
C ALA A 78 -11.00 8.65 -11.85
N ASP A 79 -10.48 8.44 -10.63
CA ASP A 79 -11.25 8.03 -9.44
C ASP A 79 -10.46 8.36 -8.16
N SER A 80 -10.92 9.37 -7.42
CA SER A 80 -10.23 9.90 -6.24
C SER A 80 -10.13 8.91 -5.08
N ASN A 81 -10.93 7.84 -5.07
CA ASN A 81 -10.85 6.81 -4.04
C ASN A 81 -9.61 5.92 -4.20
N LEU A 82 -9.03 5.81 -5.41
CA LEU A 82 -7.93 4.89 -5.68
C LEU A 82 -6.58 5.32 -5.10
N PRO A 83 -6.12 6.57 -5.25
CA PRO A 83 -4.91 7.02 -4.55
C PRO A 83 -5.04 6.88 -3.03
N GLN A 84 -6.24 7.15 -2.50
CA GLN A 84 -6.51 7.00 -1.07
C GLN A 84 -6.44 5.52 -0.63
N ALA A 85 -6.96 4.59 -1.43
CA ALA A 85 -6.85 3.15 -1.18
C ALA A 85 -5.40 2.63 -1.26
N LEU A 86 -4.57 3.21 -2.13
CA LEU A 86 -3.16 2.80 -2.33
C LEU A 86 -2.16 3.55 -1.43
N ARG A 87 -2.61 4.54 -0.66
CA ARG A 87 -1.73 5.39 0.16
C ARG A 87 -0.84 4.60 1.11
N ALA A 88 -1.41 3.63 1.83
CA ALA A 88 -0.67 2.80 2.78
C ALA A 88 0.40 1.94 2.08
N HIS A 89 0.09 1.43 0.89
CA HIS A 89 1.03 0.65 0.09
C HIS A 89 2.26 1.47 -0.32
N PHE A 90 2.05 2.69 -0.86
CA PHE A 90 3.18 3.55 -1.22
C PHE A 90 3.96 4.03 0.00
N ALA A 91 3.29 4.33 1.12
CA ALA A 91 3.98 4.65 2.38
C ALA A 91 4.89 3.48 2.82
N PHE A 92 4.40 2.25 2.76
CA PHE A 92 5.21 1.08 3.10
C PHE A 92 6.40 0.87 2.15
N ILE A 93 6.23 1.11 0.84
CA ILE A 93 7.34 1.09 -0.11
C ILE A 93 8.40 2.13 0.26
N GLU A 94 7.99 3.37 0.58
CA GLU A 94 8.93 4.40 1.02
C GLU A 94 9.65 4.00 2.31
N ASP A 95 8.95 3.38 3.27
CA ASP A 95 9.59 2.86 4.49
C ASP A 95 10.65 1.82 4.14
N ARG A 96 10.39 0.92 3.19
CA ARG A 96 11.38 -0.07 2.73
C ARG A 96 12.55 0.60 2.01
N LEU A 97 12.30 1.61 1.18
CA LEU A 97 13.35 2.36 0.46
C LEU A 97 14.28 3.14 1.41
N ASN A 98 13.75 3.61 2.54
CA ASN A 98 14.52 4.31 3.58
C ASN A 98 15.34 3.36 4.48
N GLN A 99 15.23 2.04 4.29
CA GLN A 99 16.09 1.06 4.96
C GLN A 99 17.32 0.72 4.11
N PRO A 100 18.45 0.36 4.74
CA PRO A 100 19.60 -0.19 4.04
C PRO A 100 19.22 -1.37 3.14
N ALA A 101 19.98 -1.55 2.06
CA ALA A 101 19.76 -2.68 1.17
C ALA A 101 19.94 -4.01 1.91
N SER A 102 18.91 -4.85 1.88
CA SER A 102 18.88 -6.14 2.55
C SER A 102 18.04 -7.16 1.77
N GLU A 103 18.21 -8.45 2.09
CA GLU A 103 17.36 -9.52 1.56
C GLU A 103 15.89 -9.35 1.95
N ASP A 104 15.62 -8.85 3.16
CA ASP A 104 14.25 -8.57 3.62
C ASP A 104 13.58 -7.48 2.79
N ARG A 105 14.32 -6.41 2.48
CA ARG A 105 13.84 -5.35 1.58
C ARG A 105 13.52 -5.91 0.19
N ARG A 106 14.45 -6.70 -0.38
CA ARG A 106 14.26 -7.36 -1.69
C ARG A 106 13.10 -8.34 -1.69
N ARG A 107 12.88 -9.06 -0.59
CA ARG A 107 11.72 -9.96 -0.43
C ARG A 107 10.40 -9.20 -0.53
N TRP A 108 10.30 -8.02 0.07
CA TRP A 108 9.11 -7.16 -0.08
C TRP A 108 8.94 -6.64 -1.51
N PHE A 109 10.02 -6.19 -2.16
CA PHE A 109 9.92 -5.75 -3.55
C PHE A 109 9.45 -6.85 -4.49
N ARG A 110 9.95 -8.08 -4.33
CA ARG A 110 9.45 -9.24 -5.08
C ARG A 110 7.96 -9.46 -4.90
N ARG A 111 7.46 -9.41 -3.66
CA ARG A 111 6.02 -9.50 -3.37
C ARG A 111 5.19 -8.46 -4.12
N PHE A 112 5.65 -7.21 -4.12
CA PHE A 112 4.94 -6.12 -4.81
C PHE A 112 5.03 -6.24 -6.33
N VAL A 113 6.15 -6.73 -6.84
CA VAL A 113 6.33 -7.10 -8.25
C VAL A 113 5.37 -8.22 -8.67
N ASP A 114 5.13 -9.19 -7.79
CA ASP A 114 4.14 -10.26 -7.95
C ASP A 114 2.69 -9.77 -7.73
N GLY A 115 2.53 -8.48 -7.45
CA GLY A 115 1.25 -7.79 -7.37
C GLY A 115 0.72 -7.63 -5.95
N GLU A 116 1.35 -8.14 -4.89
CA GLU A 116 0.84 -8.00 -3.53
C GLU A 116 0.74 -6.53 -3.08
N LEU A 117 -0.31 -6.17 -2.33
CA LEU A 117 -0.53 -4.81 -1.81
C LEU A 117 -0.54 -4.76 -0.27
N VAL A 118 -0.32 -3.57 0.28
CA VAL A 118 -0.33 -3.30 1.74
C VAL A 118 -1.42 -2.29 2.09
N GLY A 119 -2.26 -2.62 3.07
CA GLY A 119 -3.30 -1.77 3.63
C GLY A 119 -2.94 -1.22 5.02
N SER A 120 -3.74 -0.28 5.52
CA SER A 120 -3.50 0.40 6.80
C SER A 120 -4.13 -0.32 8.00
N GLY A 121 -3.38 -0.45 9.09
CA GLY A 121 -3.84 -0.92 10.40
C GLY A 121 -3.33 -0.05 11.55
N TRP A 122 -3.49 1.27 11.47
CA TRP A 122 -2.89 2.19 12.44
C TRP A 122 -3.85 2.66 13.53
N SER A 123 -4.97 3.26 13.14
CA SER A 123 -5.86 3.97 14.06
C SER A 123 -6.72 3.03 14.90
N GLU A 124 -6.88 3.38 16.17
CA GLU A 124 -7.82 2.76 17.12
C GLU A 124 -8.84 3.82 17.56
N ILE A 125 -10.05 3.40 17.92
CA ILE A 125 -11.06 4.27 18.55
C ILE A 125 -11.39 3.76 19.95
N GLY A 126 -12.03 4.60 20.77
CA GLY A 126 -12.45 4.24 22.12
C GLY A 126 -11.44 4.64 23.19
N ALA A 127 -11.43 3.92 24.31
CA ALA A 127 -10.56 4.21 25.46
C ALA A 127 -9.12 3.72 25.20
N VAL A 128 -8.38 4.48 24.41
CA VAL A 128 -6.93 4.36 24.29
C VAL A 128 -6.33 5.41 25.23
N LYS A 129 -5.55 5.00 26.25
CA LYS A 129 -4.87 6.00 27.08
C LYS A 129 -3.86 6.76 26.20
N LEU A 130 -3.65 8.04 26.50
CA LEU A 130 -2.69 8.86 25.76
C LEU A 130 -1.30 8.21 25.82
N GLY A 131 -0.79 7.76 24.68
CA GLY A 131 0.51 7.07 24.57
C GLY A 131 0.46 5.54 24.67
N GLU A 132 -0.72 4.92 24.74
CA GLU A 132 -0.89 3.46 24.74
C GLU A 132 -1.49 2.97 23.40
N VAL A 133 -1.34 1.67 23.13
CA VAL A 133 -1.93 0.98 21.98
C VAL A 133 -2.63 -0.27 22.51
N ASN A 134 -3.91 -0.44 22.20
CA ASN A 134 -4.69 -1.58 22.67
C ASN A 134 -4.36 -2.85 21.87
N THR A 135 -3.96 -2.71 20.60
CA THR A 135 -3.51 -3.84 19.79
C THR A 135 -2.17 -4.37 20.30
N GLN A 136 -2.17 -5.64 20.71
CA GLN A 136 -1.01 -6.29 21.32
C GLN A 136 -0.47 -7.42 20.43
N VAL A 137 0.86 -7.48 20.34
CA VAL A 137 1.62 -8.57 19.73
C VAL A 137 2.25 -9.38 20.86
N SER A 138 1.87 -10.64 20.99
CA SER A 138 2.31 -11.55 22.05
C SER A 138 3.07 -12.74 21.45
N PRO A 139 4.11 -13.26 22.13
CA PRO A 139 4.70 -14.55 21.75
C PRO A 139 3.62 -15.64 21.77
N ASP A 140 3.66 -16.54 20.81
CA ASP A 140 2.73 -17.68 20.70
C ASP A 140 3.49 -18.93 20.23
N GLU A 141 2.86 -20.10 20.31
CA GLU A 141 3.45 -21.35 19.81
C GLU A 141 3.80 -21.22 18.32
N GLY A 142 5.10 -21.16 18.01
CA GLY A 142 5.60 -21.06 16.63
C GLY A 142 5.70 -19.65 16.05
N GLY A 143 5.47 -18.58 16.84
CA GLY A 143 5.68 -17.22 16.34
C GLY A 143 5.05 -16.12 17.20
N TRP A 144 4.24 -15.30 16.55
CA TRP A 144 3.62 -14.10 17.14
C TRP A 144 2.12 -14.12 16.88
N ARG A 145 1.34 -13.83 17.92
CA ARG A 145 -0.09 -13.57 17.81
C ARG A 145 -0.34 -12.08 17.96
N ILE A 146 -1.15 -11.51 17.08
CA ILE A 146 -1.67 -10.15 17.21
C ILE A 146 -3.15 -10.18 17.58
N SER A 147 -3.56 -9.34 18.52
CA SER A 147 -4.96 -9.20 18.93
C SER A 147 -5.30 -7.73 19.15
N GLY A 148 -6.35 -7.25 18.50
CA GLY A 148 -6.82 -5.87 18.60
C GLY A 148 -7.82 -5.52 17.50
N GLU A 149 -8.32 -4.29 17.53
CA GLU A 149 -9.25 -3.75 16.54
C GLU A 149 -8.72 -2.43 15.98
N LYS A 150 -8.68 -2.33 14.65
CA LYS A 150 -8.24 -1.13 13.93
C LYS A 150 -9.40 -0.53 13.15
N PHE A 151 -9.39 0.78 13.05
CA PHE A 151 -10.41 1.60 12.41
C PHE A 151 -9.77 2.49 11.34
N TYR A 152 -10.59 2.99 10.42
CA TYR A 152 -10.11 3.78 9.28
C TYR A 152 -9.00 3.07 8.47
N SER A 153 -9.15 1.74 8.33
CA SER A 153 -8.24 0.83 7.63
C SER A 153 -8.39 0.90 6.11
N THR A 154 -8.30 2.12 5.56
CA THR A 154 -8.46 2.35 4.13
C THR A 154 -7.44 1.56 3.32
N GLY A 155 -7.89 0.96 2.21
CA GLY A 155 -7.08 0.09 1.35
C GLY A 155 -7.00 -1.36 1.80
N THR A 156 -7.23 -1.66 3.07
CA THR A 156 -7.05 -3.01 3.65
C THR A 156 -7.96 -4.07 3.03
N LEU A 157 -9.17 -3.70 2.61
CA LEU A 157 -10.09 -4.62 1.92
C LEU A 157 -9.54 -5.14 0.57
N TYR A 158 -8.55 -4.45 -0.01
CA TYR A 158 -7.95 -4.80 -1.29
C TYR A 158 -6.51 -5.30 -1.17
N ALA A 159 -6.00 -5.38 0.05
CA ALA A 159 -4.59 -5.66 0.34
C ALA A 159 -4.35 -7.14 0.66
N ASP A 160 -3.12 -7.57 0.41
CA ASP A 160 -2.63 -8.91 0.75
C ASP A 160 -1.93 -8.93 2.12
N TRP A 161 -1.53 -7.74 2.60
CA TRP A 161 -0.93 -7.50 3.89
C TRP A 161 -1.53 -6.28 4.56
N ILE A 162 -1.54 -6.27 5.88
CA ILE A 162 -1.92 -5.13 6.70
C ILE A 162 -0.69 -4.66 7.46
N ASP A 163 -0.38 -3.36 7.35
CA ASP A 163 0.62 -2.66 8.12
C ASP A 163 0.03 -2.20 9.46
N VAL A 164 0.21 -3.00 10.51
CA VAL A 164 -0.46 -2.84 11.80
C VAL A 164 0.48 -2.28 12.85
N TYR A 165 0.21 -1.06 13.32
CA TYR A 165 0.90 -0.50 14.48
C TYR A 165 0.36 -1.15 15.77
N ALA A 166 1.24 -1.72 16.57
CA ALA A 166 0.89 -2.48 17.76
C ALA A 166 1.98 -2.33 18.83
N GLN A 167 1.71 -2.82 20.03
CA GLN A 167 2.71 -2.91 21.09
C GLN A 167 2.99 -4.36 21.44
N ARG A 168 4.24 -4.67 21.79
CA ARG A 168 4.61 -6.00 22.27
C ARG A 168 4.20 -6.20 23.73
N ALA A 169 3.41 -7.23 23.99
CA ALA A 169 2.93 -7.54 25.34
C ALA A 169 4.06 -7.99 26.29
N ASP A 170 5.16 -8.52 25.75
CA ASP A 170 6.25 -9.09 26.54
C ASP A 170 7.30 -8.05 26.98
N ASN A 171 7.37 -6.89 26.34
CA ASN A 171 8.37 -5.86 26.66
C ASN A 171 7.89 -4.41 26.47
N GLY A 172 6.63 -4.19 26.11
CA GLY A 172 6.04 -2.86 25.94
C GLY A 172 6.60 -2.07 24.74
N ARG A 173 7.39 -2.69 23.86
CA ARG A 173 7.93 -1.98 22.69
C ARG A 173 6.89 -1.86 21.60
N ASP A 174 6.78 -0.67 21.05
CA ASP A 174 6.00 -0.44 19.84
C ASP A 174 6.64 -1.16 18.64
N VAL A 175 5.78 -1.74 17.83
CA VAL A 175 6.14 -2.51 16.65
C VAL A 175 5.16 -2.22 15.50
N ILE A 176 5.66 -2.45 14.30
CA ILE A 176 4.82 -2.58 13.12
C ILE A 176 4.78 -4.07 12.77
N ALA A 177 3.59 -4.66 12.86
CA ALA A 177 3.33 -6.04 12.51
C ALA A 177 2.72 -6.13 11.11
N LEU A 178 3.27 -7.01 10.28
CA LEU A 178 2.74 -7.29 8.95
C LEU A 178 1.85 -8.52 9.01
N VAL A 179 0.56 -8.33 8.82
CA VAL A 179 -0.47 -9.37 8.96
C VAL A 179 -0.93 -9.77 7.57
N ASN A 180 -0.78 -11.05 7.20
CA ASN A 180 -1.29 -11.55 5.92
C ASN A 180 -2.82 -11.61 5.97
N THR A 181 -3.52 -11.12 4.94
CA THR A 181 -4.99 -11.12 4.92
C THR A 181 -5.60 -12.47 4.55
N HIS A 182 -4.77 -13.42 4.10
CA HIS A 182 -5.16 -14.77 3.67
C HIS A 182 -4.78 -15.86 4.68
N GLN A 183 -4.27 -15.50 5.86
CA GLN A 183 -4.00 -16.46 6.93
C GLN A 183 -5.30 -16.80 7.70
N ASN A 184 -5.51 -18.09 7.99
CA ASN A 184 -6.65 -18.59 8.76
C ASN A 184 -6.43 -18.45 10.27
#